data_AF-A0AA93HL34-F1
#
_entry.id   AF-A0AA93HL34-F1
#
_cell.length_a   1.000
_cell.length_b   1.000
_cell.length_c   1.000
_cell.angle_alpha   90.00
_cell.angle_beta   90.00
_cell.angle_gamma   90.00
#
_symmetry.space_group_name_H-M   'P 1'
#
loop_
_entity.id
_entity.type
_entity.pdbx_description
1 polymer ?
#
loop_
_entity_poly.entity_id
_entity_poly.type
_entity_poly.pdbx_seq_one_letter_code
_entity_poly.pdbx_strand_id
1 'polypeptide(L)'
;MRTRRLILILACVTLSSGAADAGQFDPPDPRVFARAEDQERARLLTKPCTQADVGHGCYRYAGHALREYPCAYHIDAGTIGSIPTDQCYKMEPPRRYRGVWVDAFEGQAFIPEGSTPPEWPRADPKSAGWRQQFERARAATIWLDMSRVYVDGEHRPRGRKWIIEFVGRKTMYPGEYGHMGLSGHEIIVDRVLFLKACSGADVCG
;
A
#
# COMPACT_ATOMS: atom_id res chain seq x y z
N MET A 1 -31.26 25.55 59.19
CA MET A 1 -30.27 26.03 58.21
C MET A 1 -29.22 24.95 57.96
N ARG A 2 -29.20 24.34 56.77
CA ARG A 2 -28.06 23.71 56.04
C ARG A 2 -28.56 22.57 55.17
N THR A 3 -28.89 22.91 53.92
CA THR A 3 -29.15 21.94 52.85
C THR A 3 -27.81 21.62 52.18
N ARG A 4 -27.29 20.40 52.36
CA ARG A 4 -26.14 19.89 51.61
C ARG A 4 -26.61 19.49 50.21
N ARG A 5 -26.12 20.16 49.17
CA ARG A 5 -26.24 19.69 47.77
C ARG A 5 -25.04 18.79 47.47
N LEU A 6 -25.29 17.51 47.21
CA LEU A 6 -24.33 16.62 46.56
C LEU A 6 -24.33 16.96 45.06
N ILE A 7 -23.16 17.29 44.53
CA ILE A 7 -22.93 17.38 43.08
C ILE A 7 -22.31 16.06 42.66
N LEU A 8 -23.05 15.23 41.92
CA LEU A 8 -22.48 14.10 41.18
C LEU A 8 -21.78 14.66 39.93
N ILE A 9 -20.47 14.50 39.86
CA ILE A 9 -19.70 14.75 38.64
C ILE A 9 -19.74 13.44 37.83
N LEU A 10 -20.49 13.45 36.73
CA LEU A 10 -20.53 12.35 35.78
C LEU A 10 -19.24 12.42 34.93
N ALA A 11 -18.31 11.51 35.18
CA ALA A 11 -17.12 11.36 34.35
C ALA A 11 -17.52 10.63 33.05
N CYS A 12 -17.72 11.38 31.96
CA CYS A 12 -17.81 10.80 30.62
C CYS A 12 -16.44 10.24 30.24
N VAL A 13 -16.26 8.93 30.40
CA VAL A 13 -15.17 8.20 29.77
C VAL A 13 -15.45 8.18 28.27
N THR A 14 -14.81 9.08 27.53
CA THR A 14 -14.75 9.00 26.07
C THR A 14 -13.84 7.84 25.72
N LEU A 15 -14.42 6.67 25.47
CA LEU A 15 -13.75 5.59 24.75
C LEU A 15 -13.50 6.09 23.33
N SER A 16 -12.33 6.67 23.10
CA SER A 16 -11.81 6.93 21.77
C SER A 16 -11.48 5.57 21.13
N SER A 17 -12.48 4.95 20.52
CA SER A 17 -12.29 3.87 19.57
C SER A 17 -11.63 4.46 18.33
N GLY A 18 -10.31 4.65 18.37
CA GLY A 18 -9.55 4.89 17.15
C GLY A 18 -9.82 3.71 16.22
N ALA A 19 -10.25 3.98 15.00
CA ALA A 19 -10.29 2.95 13.96
C ALA A 19 -8.89 2.33 13.91
N ALA A 20 -8.80 1.02 14.12
CA ALA A 20 -7.55 0.32 13.85
C ALA A 20 -7.23 0.57 12.37
N ASP A 21 -6.06 1.13 12.09
CA ASP A 21 -5.56 1.22 10.70
C ASP A 21 -5.57 -0.19 10.10
N ALA A 22 -6.07 -0.31 8.88
CA ALA A 22 -6.06 -1.58 8.14
C ALA A 22 -4.63 -2.10 8.01
N GLY A 23 -4.40 -3.30 8.54
CA GLY A 23 -3.14 -4.02 8.41
C GLY A 23 -3.06 -4.81 7.11
N GLN A 24 -1.86 -5.32 6.79
CA GLN A 24 -1.54 -6.05 5.53
C GLN A 24 -2.41 -7.29 5.21
N PHE A 25 -3.23 -7.75 6.15
CA PHE A 25 -4.10 -8.91 5.96
C PHE A 25 -5.57 -8.57 6.18
N ASP A 26 -5.86 -7.30 6.43
CA ASP A 26 -7.22 -6.81 6.55
C ASP A 26 -7.76 -6.55 5.15
N PRO A 27 -9.06 -6.78 4.91
CA PRO A 27 -9.67 -6.44 3.63
C PRO A 27 -9.43 -4.95 3.29
N PRO A 28 -9.07 -4.64 2.04
CA PRO A 28 -8.82 -3.26 1.63
C PRO A 28 -10.10 -2.42 1.75
N ASP A 29 -9.94 -1.15 2.14
CA ASP A 29 -11.04 -0.19 2.15
C ASP A 29 -11.59 -0.03 0.72
N PRO A 30 -12.89 -0.29 0.46
CA PRO A 30 -13.47 -0.13 -0.86
C PRO A 30 -13.20 1.25 -1.50
N ARG A 31 -13.02 2.31 -0.70
CA ARG A 31 -12.79 3.67 -1.21
C ARG A 31 -11.49 3.81 -2.00
N VAL A 32 -10.52 2.91 -1.84
CA VAL A 32 -9.26 2.98 -2.59
C VAL A 32 -9.44 2.68 -4.08
N PHE A 33 -10.50 1.93 -4.45
CA PHE A 33 -10.74 1.51 -5.82
C PHE A 33 -11.52 2.55 -6.63
N ALA A 34 -11.13 2.72 -7.89
CA ALA A 34 -11.74 3.66 -8.82
C ALA A 34 -13.09 3.15 -9.36
N ARG A 35 -13.19 1.86 -9.68
CA ARG A 35 -14.35 1.26 -10.35
C ARG A 35 -15.34 0.69 -9.34
N ALA A 36 -16.64 0.90 -9.55
CA ALA A 36 -17.68 0.45 -8.63
C ALA A 36 -17.67 -1.08 -8.40
N GLU A 37 -17.35 -1.86 -9.44
CA GLU A 37 -17.22 -3.32 -9.35
C GLU A 37 -16.11 -3.77 -8.38
N ASP A 38 -14.97 -3.10 -8.36
CA ASP A 38 -13.86 -3.43 -7.45
C ASP A 38 -14.16 -3.00 -6.01
N GLN A 39 -14.87 -1.87 -5.85
CA GLN A 39 -15.39 -1.47 -4.53
C GLN A 39 -16.34 -2.53 -3.99
N GLU A 40 -17.20 -3.11 -4.83
CA GLU A 40 -18.10 -4.17 -4.42
C GLU A 40 -17.35 -5.47 -4.10
N ARG A 41 -16.42 -5.90 -4.95
CA ARG A 41 -15.54 -7.04 -4.66
C ARG A 41 -14.85 -6.88 -3.31
N ALA A 42 -14.32 -5.69 -3.00
CA ALA A 42 -13.68 -5.41 -1.73
C ALA A 42 -14.63 -5.59 -0.52
N ARG A 43 -15.89 -5.15 -0.64
CA ARG A 43 -16.92 -5.35 0.42
C ARG A 43 -17.29 -6.82 0.62
N LEU A 44 -17.08 -7.66 -0.39
CA LEU A 44 -17.44 -9.07 -0.36
C LEU A 44 -16.30 -9.99 0.10
N LEU A 45 -15.06 -9.50 0.24
CA LEU A 45 -13.91 -10.34 0.62
C LEU A 45 -14.08 -11.05 1.97
N THR A 46 -14.80 -10.46 2.93
CA THR A 46 -15.08 -11.10 4.23
C THR A 46 -16.29 -12.04 4.20
N LYS A 47 -17.04 -12.07 3.09
CA LYS A 47 -18.25 -12.89 2.95
C LYS A 47 -17.90 -14.20 2.26
N PRO A 48 -18.21 -15.37 2.84
CA PRO A 48 -18.01 -16.66 2.18
C PRO A 48 -18.70 -16.72 0.81
N CYS A 49 -18.11 -17.44 -0.15
CA CYS A 49 -18.75 -17.72 -1.42
C CYS A 49 -19.83 -18.79 -1.28
N THR A 50 -20.95 -18.60 -1.97
CA THR A 50 -21.95 -19.63 -2.23
C THR A 50 -21.84 -20.13 -3.67
N GLN A 51 -22.52 -21.24 -4.02
CA GLN A 51 -22.54 -21.72 -5.41
C GLN A 51 -23.20 -20.71 -6.36
N ALA A 52 -24.15 -19.91 -5.88
CA ALA A 52 -24.81 -18.87 -6.68
C ALA A 52 -23.88 -17.68 -7.01
N ASP A 53 -22.79 -17.51 -6.26
CA ASP A 53 -21.83 -16.42 -6.48
C ASP A 53 -20.78 -16.76 -7.55
N VAL A 54 -20.70 -18.01 -8.02
CA VAL A 54 -19.71 -18.43 -9.02
C VAL A 54 -20.00 -17.75 -10.36
N GLY A 55 -19.02 -17.02 -10.89
CA GLY A 55 -19.19 -16.14 -12.06
C GLY A 55 -19.72 -14.73 -11.72
N HIS A 56 -20.01 -14.47 -10.44
CA HIS A 56 -20.53 -13.21 -9.92
C HIS A 56 -19.69 -12.72 -8.73
N GLY A 57 -18.37 -12.62 -8.91
CA GLY A 57 -17.43 -12.23 -7.85
C GLY A 57 -16.86 -13.40 -7.04
N CYS A 58 -17.16 -14.64 -7.44
CA CYS A 58 -16.45 -15.83 -7.02
C CYS A 58 -16.03 -16.67 -8.23
N TYR A 59 -14.92 -17.37 -8.09
CA TYR A 59 -14.44 -18.35 -9.07
C TYR A 59 -14.20 -19.71 -8.41
N ARG A 60 -14.10 -20.76 -9.23
CA ARG A 60 -13.79 -22.11 -8.76
C ARG A 60 -12.31 -22.40 -8.90
N TYR A 61 -11.70 -22.89 -7.82
CA TYR A 61 -10.33 -23.38 -7.81
C TYR A 61 -10.21 -24.60 -6.92
N ALA A 62 -9.66 -25.70 -7.47
CA ALA A 62 -9.48 -26.96 -6.76
C ALA A 62 -10.76 -27.48 -6.02
N GLY A 63 -11.94 -27.26 -6.60
CA GLY A 63 -13.23 -27.67 -6.02
C GLY A 63 -13.81 -26.69 -4.98
N HIS A 64 -13.11 -25.62 -4.65
CA HIS A 64 -13.56 -24.56 -3.73
C HIS A 64 -14.05 -23.33 -4.49
N ALA A 65 -15.03 -22.63 -3.93
CA ALA A 65 -15.45 -21.31 -4.41
C ALA A 65 -14.68 -20.24 -3.63
N LEU A 66 -13.90 -19.41 -4.34
CA LEU A 66 -13.05 -18.37 -3.78
C LEU A 66 -13.52 -17.00 -4.26
N ARG A 67 -13.45 -15.98 -3.38
CA ARG A 67 -13.79 -14.60 -3.76
C ARG A 67 -12.75 -14.07 -4.73
N GLU A 68 -13.23 -13.40 -5.77
CA GLU A 68 -12.36 -12.64 -6.66
C GLU A 68 -11.79 -11.44 -5.91
N TYR A 69 -10.47 -11.29 -5.94
CA TYR A 69 -9.84 -10.08 -5.42
C TYR A 69 -10.23 -8.87 -6.26
N PRO A 70 -10.35 -7.67 -5.64
CA PRO A 70 -10.41 -6.42 -6.40
C PRO A 70 -9.29 -6.35 -7.43
N CYS A 71 -9.54 -5.68 -8.56
CA CYS A 71 -8.59 -5.56 -9.69
C CYS A 71 -8.26 -6.86 -10.42
N ALA A 72 -8.75 -8.02 -9.97
CA ALA A 72 -8.48 -9.29 -10.64
C ALA A 72 -9.30 -9.43 -11.92
N TYR A 73 -8.70 -10.06 -12.92
CA TYR A 73 -9.37 -10.55 -14.12
C TYR A 73 -8.89 -11.96 -14.46
N HIS A 74 -9.75 -12.77 -15.06
CA HIS A 74 -9.40 -14.13 -15.47
C HIS A 74 -8.82 -14.11 -16.88
N ILE A 75 -7.63 -14.68 -17.03
CA ILE A 75 -6.99 -14.89 -18.34
C ILE A 75 -7.46 -16.24 -18.90
N ASP A 76 -7.42 -17.28 -18.07
CA ASP A 76 -7.93 -18.61 -18.35
C ASP A 76 -8.37 -19.31 -17.04
N ALA A 77 -8.72 -20.60 -17.11
CA ALA A 77 -9.24 -21.37 -15.98
C ALA A 77 -8.25 -21.51 -14.80
N GLY A 78 -6.94 -21.34 -15.02
CA GLY A 78 -5.91 -21.43 -13.97
C GLY A 78 -5.16 -20.12 -13.71
N THR A 79 -5.31 -19.13 -14.59
CA THR A 79 -4.52 -17.90 -14.58
C THR A 79 -5.39 -16.70 -14.28
N ILE A 80 -5.05 -16.00 -13.19
CA ILE A 80 -5.66 -14.74 -12.79
C ILE A 80 -4.63 -13.64 -13.00
N GLY A 81 -5.00 -12.62 -13.76
CA GLY A 81 -4.24 -11.39 -13.90
C GLY A 81 -4.74 -10.30 -12.95
N SER A 82 -3.96 -9.24 -12.82
CA SER A 82 -4.37 -8.02 -12.12
C SER A 82 -4.34 -6.86 -13.10
N ILE A 83 -5.39 -6.03 -13.06
CA ILE A 83 -5.44 -4.76 -13.77
C ILE A 83 -4.31 -3.85 -13.25
N PRO A 84 -3.67 -3.04 -14.11
CA PRO A 84 -2.66 -2.07 -13.67
C PRO A 84 -3.18 -1.12 -12.59
N THR A 85 -2.31 -0.72 -11.65
CA THR A 85 -2.72 0.05 -10.47
C THR A 85 -3.48 1.33 -10.83
N ASP A 86 -3.03 2.11 -11.81
CA ASP A 86 -3.70 3.37 -12.18
C ASP A 86 -5.05 3.20 -12.91
N GLN A 87 -5.40 1.99 -13.29
CA GLN A 87 -6.72 1.67 -13.85
C GLN A 87 -7.67 1.14 -12.76
N CYS A 88 -7.13 0.55 -11.69
CA CYS A 88 -7.95 -0.01 -10.62
C CYS A 88 -8.09 0.91 -9.40
N TYR A 89 -7.03 1.62 -9.01
CA TYR A 89 -6.97 2.43 -7.80
C TYR A 89 -7.14 3.92 -8.11
N LYS A 90 -7.64 4.67 -7.12
CA LYS A 90 -7.67 6.13 -7.19
C LYS A 90 -6.27 6.69 -7.04
N MET A 91 -5.87 7.49 -8.01
CA MET A 91 -4.56 8.13 -8.08
C MET A 91 -4.68 9.63 -7.81
N GLU A 92 -3.67 10.20 -7.18
CA GLU A 92 -3.42 11.64 -7.20
C GLU A 92 -3.12 12.09 -8.64
N PRO A 93 -3.38 13.36 -9.00
CA PRO A 93 -2.93 13.94 -10.26
C PRO A 93 -1.41 13.83 -10.45
N PRO A 94 -0.92 13.76 -11.70
CA PRO A 94 0.51 13.75 -11.97
C PRO A 94 1.23 14.97 -11.36
N ARG A 95 2.37 14.74 -10.70
CA ARG A 95 3.22 15.81 -10.18
C ARG A 95 4.70 15.42 -10.19
N ARG A 96 5.56 16.42 -10.00
CA ARG A 96 7.01 16.24 -9.90
C ARG A 96 7.38 15.70 -8.52
N TYR A 97 8.27 14.72 -8.51
CA TYR A 97 8.87 14.11 -7.33
C TYR A 97 10.38 14.13 -7.47
N ARG A 98 11.07 14.29 -6.34
CA ARG A 98 12.52 14.17 -6.23
C ARG A 98 12.86 13.43 -4.95
N GLY A 99 13.90 12.60 -4.98
CA GLY A 99 14.33 11.85 -3.81
C GLY A 99 15.31 10.73 -4.13
N VAL A 100 15.40 9.77 -3.22
CA VAL A 100 16.24 8.59 -3.35
C VAL A 100 15.37 7.38 -3.69
N TRP A 101 15.67 6.72 -4.79
CA TRP A 101 15.11 5.41 -5.12
C TRP A 101 16.08 4.31 -4.71
N VAL A 102 15.62 3.42 -3.84
CA VAL A 102 16.30 2.18 -3.46
C VAL A 102 15.82 1.09 -4.42
N ASP A 103 16.63 0.78 -5.41
CA ASP A 103 16.34 -0.24 -6.44
C ASP A 103 16.68 -1.63 -5.90
N ALA A 104 15.83 -2.14 -5.01
CA ALA A 104 15.92 -3.51 -4.48
C ALA A 104 14.73 -4.34 -4.98
N PHE A 105 14.89 -5.67 -5.11
CA PHE A 105 13.85 -6.52 -5.70
C PHE A 105 12.55 -6.51 -4.88
N GLU A 106 12.56 -7.07 -3.66
CA GLU A 106 11.37 -7.12 -2.79
C GLU A 106 11.29 -5.93 -1.84
N GLY A 107 12.44 -5.35 -1.50
CA GLY A 107 12.58 -4.22 -0.57
C GLY A 107 12.69 -2.86 -1.25
N GLN A 108 12.18 -2.71 -2.47
CA GLN A 108 12.23 -1.44 -3.19
C GLN A 108 11.53 -0.33 -2.38
N ALA A 109 12.09 0.87 -2.37
CA ALA A 109 11.44 2.02 -1.76
C ALA A 109 11.83 3.34 -2.44
N PHE A 110 10.92 4.30 -2.44
CA PHE A 110 11.20 5.70 -2.73
C PHE A 110 11.17 6.53 -1.44
N ILE A 111 12.22 7.29 -1.21
CA ILE A 111 12.38 8.20 -0.08
C ILE A 111 12.34 9.62 -0.66
N PRO A 112 11.21 10.36 -0.52
CA PRO A 112 11.11 11.74 -0.97
C PRO A 112 12.23 12.63 -0.40
N GLU A 113 12.67 13.62 -1.18
CA GLU A 113 13.61 14.65 -0.74
C GLU A 113 13.09 15.34 0.54
N GLY A 114 13.97 15.52 1.52
CA GLY A 114 13.63 16.08 2.83
C GLY A 114 12.91 15.11 3.79
N SER A 115 12.76 13.82 3.42
CA SER A 115 12.20 12.80 4.31
C SER A 115 13.24 11.74 4.68
N THR A 116 12.97 11.00 5.76
CA THR A 116 13.77 9.86 6.20
C THR A 116 13.07 8.55 5.87
N PRO A 117 13.81 7.46 5.59
CA PRO A 117 13.20 6.14 5.38
C PRO A 117 12.38 5.71 6.61
N PRO A 118 11.24 5.02 6.43
CA PRO A 118 10.48 4.47 7.54
C PRO A 118 11.31 3.51 8.40
N GLU A 119 11.13 3.57 9.72
CA GLU A 119 11.81 2.67 10.66
C GLU A 119 11.07 1.33 10.77
N TRP A 120 11.62 0.30 10.16
CA TRP A 120 11.12 -1.07 10.27
C TRP A 120 11.47 -1.70 11.62
N PRO A 121 10.55 -2.47 12.23
CA PRO A 121 10.81 -3.14 13.51
C PRO A 121 11.96 -4.14 13.38
N ARG A 122 12.91 -4.06 14.32
CA ARG A 122 14.07 -4.98 14.39
C ARG A 122 13.90 -6.09 15.43
N ALA A 123 12.91 -5.97 16.30
CA ALA A 123 12.60 -6.94 17.34
C ALA A 123 11.90 -8.18 16.76
N ASP A 124 11.77 -9.23 17.58
CA ASP A 124 11.02 -10.44 17.23
C ASP A 124 9.56 -10.09 16.84
N PRO A 125 9.01 -10.65 15.75
CA PRO A 125 7.62 -10.43 15.34
C PRO A 125 6.55 -10.71 16.41
N LYS A 126 6.87 -11.54 17.40
CA LYS A 126 6.01 -11.87 18.54
C LYS A 126 6.11 -10.86 19.69
N SER A 127 7.03 -9.91 19.63
CA SER A 127 7.21 -8.91 20.68
C SER A 127 6.05 -7.90 20.70
N ALA A 128 5.72 -7.43 21.90
CA ALA A 128 4.69 -6.42 22.08
C ALA A 128 5.06 -5.13 21.32
N GLY A 129 4.11 -4.57 20.56
CA GLY A 129 4.35 -3.36 19.78
C GLY A 129 4.90 -3.61 18.36
N TRP A 130 5.38 -4.82 18.06
CA TRP A 130 5.96 -5.14 16.74
C TRP A 130 4.97 -4.88 15.62
N ARG A 131 3.73 -5.40 15.74
CA ARG A 131 2.71 -5.25 14.68
C ARG A 131 2.36 -3.79 14.44
N GLN A 132 2.21 -2.98 15.49
CA GLN A 132 1.93 -1.56 15.32
C GLN A 132 3.10 -0.82 14.65
N GLN A 133 4.35 -1.18 14.98
CA GLN A 133 5.52 -0.59 14.31
C GLN A 133 5.63 -1.03 12.85
N PHE A 134 5.40 -2.31 12.57
CA PHE A 134 5.36 -2.88 11.22
C PHE A 134 4.34 -2.15 10.35
N GLU A 135 3.09 -2.02 10.81
CA GLU A 135 2.04 -1.38 10.02
C GLU A 135 2.31 0.11 9.79
N ARG A 136 2.91 0.83 10.75
CA ARG A 136 3.36 2.21 10.55
C ARG A 136 4.47 2.30 9.50
N ALA A 137 5.47 1.42 9.56
CA ALA A 137 6.58 1.40 8.60
C ALA A 137 6.08 1.07 7.19
N ARG A 138 5.23 0.05 7.07
CA ARG A 138 4.56 -0.34 5.83
C ARG A 138 3.76 0.83 5.26
N ALA A 139 2.84 1.41 6.03
CA ALA A 139 1.99 2.52 5.61
C ALA A 139 2.78 3.75 5.12
N ALA A 140 3.95 4.02 5.71
CA ALA A 140 4.84 5.10 5.29
C ALA A 140 5.77 4.75 4.11
N THR A 141 5.90 3.47 3.75
CA THR A 141 6.76 3.02 2.66
C THR A 141 6.09 3.26 1.31
N ILE A 142 6.86 3.76 0.35
CA ILE A 142 6.41 4.08 -1.00
C ILE A 142 7.12 3.17 -2.00
N TRP A 143 6.37 2.35 -2.71
CA TRP A 143 6.84 1.59 -3.86
C TRP A 143 6.96 2.51 -5.09
N LEU A 144 8.02 2.35 -5.88
CA LEU A 144 8.20 3.10 -7.12
C LEU A 144 8.01 2.19 -8.32
N ASP A 145 6.89 2.31 -9.03
CA ASP A 145 6.66 1.55 -10.25
C ASP A 145 7.34 2.22 -11.44
N MET A 146 8.46 1.62 -11.84
CA MET A 146 9.29 2.02 -12.98
C MET A 146 8.94 1.25 -14.26
N SER A 147 7.92 0.38 -14.26
CA SER A 147 7.63 -0.56 -15.36
C SER A 147 7.32 0.10 -16.71
N ARG A 148 6.90 1.37 -16.69
CA ARG A 148 6.50 2.14 -17.89
C ARG A 148 7.60 3.03 -18.43
N VAL A 149 8.70 3.18 -17.70
CA VAL A 149 9.81 4.02 -18.11
C VAL A 149 10.99 3.15 -18.47
N TYR A 150 11.42 3.27 -19.71
CA TYR A 150 12.74 2.80 -20.08
C TYR A 150 13.77 3.84 -19.66
N VAL A 151 14.83 3.39 -19.02
CA VAL A 151 15.91 4.29 -18.62
C VAL A 151 17.21 3.64 -19.04
N ASP A 152 17.75 4.17 -20.15
CA ASP A 152 18.96 3.71 -20.83
C ASP A 152 20.20 3.68 -19.93
N GLY A 153 21.17 2.82 -20.32
CA GLY A 153 22.58 3.21 -20.20
C GLY A 153 23.43 2.59 -19.09
N GLU A 154 22.91 1.81 -18.14
CA GLU A 154 23.76 1.10 -17.19
C GLU A 154 23.22 -0.29 -16.91
N HIS A 155 24.10 -1.29 -16.93
CA HIS A 155 23.87 -2.54 -16.23
C HIS A 155 23.54 -2.15 -14.78
N ARG A 156 22.27 -2.25 -14.36
CA ARG A 156 21.85 -1.86 -13.01
C ARG A 156 22.05 -3.04 -12.08
N PRO A 157 23.17 -3.12 -11.34
CA PRO A 157 23.23 -4.09 -10.26
C PRO A 157 22.11 -3.74 -9.26
N ARG A 158 21.24 -4.73 -9.03
CA ARG A 158 20.18 -4.65 -8.01
C ARG A 158 20.79 -4.27 -6.65
N GLY A 159 20.03 -3.54 -5.85
CA GLY A 159 20.40 -3.11 -4.50
C GLY A 159 21.07 -1.73 -4.43
N ARG A 160 21.13 -0.96 -5.53
CA ARG A 160 21.72 0.39 -5.53
C ARG A 160 20.70 1.46 -5.19
N LYS A 161 21.21 2.55 -4.59
CA LYS A 161 20.47 3.78 -4.35
C LYS A 161 20.74 4.75 -5.50
N TRP A 162 19.69 5.43 -5.94
CA TRP A 162 19.73 6.40 -7.02
C TRP A 162 19.09 7.70 -6.56
N ILE A 163 19.70 8.83 -6.93
CA ILE A 163 19.00 10.12 -6.89
C ILE A 163 18.12 10.17 -8.13
N ILE A 164 16.82 10.34 -7.94
CA ILE A 164 15.85 10.37 -9.03
C ILE A 164 14.99 11.63 -8.94
N GLU A 165 14.66 12.18 -10.10
CA GLU A 165 13.63 13.18 -10.29
C GLU A 165 12.72 12.76 -11.44
N PHE A 166 11.41 12.86 -11.24
CA PHE A 166 10.44 12.33 -12.20
C PHE A 166 9.07 13.00 -12.07
N VAL A 167 8.22 12.79 -13.06
CA VAL A 167 6.77 13.04 -13.00
C VAL A 167 6.08 11.70 -12.81
N GLY A 168 5.14 11.62 -11.87
CA GLY A 168 4.38 10.40 -11.62
C GLY A 168 3.07 10.64 -10.89
N ARG A 169 2.33 9.56 -10.63
CA ARG A 169 1.02 9.54 -9.96
C ARG A 169 1.08 8.64 -8.74
N LYS A 170 0.78 9.18 -7.56
CA LYS A 170 0.76 8.45 -6.30
C LYS A 170 -0.63 7.89 -6.04
N THR A 171 -0.74 6.72 -5.43
CA THR A 171 -2.02 6.23 -4.91
C THR A 171 -2.58 7.19 -3.86
N MET A 172 -3.86 7.56 -3.98
CA MET A 172 -4.51 8.57 -3.13
C MET A 172 -4.68 8.10 -1.68
N TYR A 173 -4.85 6.79 -1.49
CA TYR A 173 -5.10 6.19 -0.19
C TYR A 173 -3.99 5.18 0.15
N PRO A 174 -3.64 5.03 1.43
CA PRO A 174 -2.79 3.94 1.86
C PRO A 174 -3.49 2.60 1.55
N GLY A 175 -2.71 1.60 1.16
CA GLY A 175 -3.17 0.27 0.76
C GLY A 175 -2.02 -0.73 0.84
N GLU A 176 -2.12 -1.81 0.09
CA GLU A 176 -1.10 -2.88 0.05
C GLU A 176 -0.50 -2.93 -1.36
N TYR A 177 0.60 -2.20 -1.55
CA TYR A 177 1.26 -2.08 -2.83
C TYR A 177 2.68 -2.66 -2.80
N GLY A 178 3.28 -2.80 -3.98
CA GLY A 178 4.62 -3.37 -4.14
C GLY A 178 4.68 -4.86 -3.81
N HIS A 179 5.90 -5.38 -3.65
CA HIS A 179 6.10 -6.79 -3.40
C HIS A 179 5.45 -7.22 -2.07
N MET A 180 4.61 -8.26 -2.13
CA MET A 180 3.84 -8.78 -0.98
C MET A 180 2.98 -7.73 -0.23
N GLY A 181 2.66 -6.57 -0.82
CA GLY A 181 1.88 -5.53 -0.14
C GLY A 181 2.63 -4.76 0.96
N LEU A 182 3.98 -4.78 0.92
CA LEU A 182 4.84 -4.16 1.94
C LEU A 182 4.95 -2.63 1.84
N SER A 183 4.28 -2.00 0.88
CA SER A 183 4.25 -0.54 0.75
C SER A 183 2.84 -0.01 0.92
N GLY A 184 2.72 1.01 1.76
CA GLY A 184 1.47 1.74 1.98
C GLY A 184 1.05 2.54 0.76
N HIS A 185 1.99 2.93 -0.08
CA HIS A 185 1.71 3.66 -1.31
C HIS A 185 2.50 3.11 -2.50
N GLU A 186 2.00 3.39 -3.69
CA GLU A 186 2.73 3.23 -4.94
C GLU A 186 2.75 4.56 -5.68
N ILE A 187 3.88 4.87 -6.32
CA ILE A 187 3.98 5.94 -7.30
C ILE A 187 4.31 5.29 -8.64
N ILE A 188 3.42 5.46 -9.61
CA ILE A 188 3.70 5.09 -10.99
C ILE A 188 4.48 6.22 -11.64
N VAL A 189 5.65 5.90 -12.17
CA VAL A 189 6.49 6.86 -12.86
C VAL A 189 6.01 6.99 -14.31
N ASP A 190 5.56 8.20 -14.66
CA ASP A 190 5.12 8.51 -16.02
C ASP A 190 6.30 8.98 -16.88
N ARG A 191 7.26 9.70 -16.29
CA ARG A 191 8.45 10.21 -16.99
C ARG A 191 9.60 10.51 -16.03
N VAL A 192 10.78 9.96 -16.30
CA VAL A 192 12.03 10.32 -15.59
C VAL A 192 12.60 11.63 -16.15
N LEU A 193 12.97 12.55 -15.26
CA LEU A 193 13.61 13.82 -15.60
C LEU A 193 15.11 13.79 -15.31
N PHE A 194 15.51 13.07 -14.26
CA PHE A 194 16.89 12.91 -13.84
C PHE A 194 17.06 11.58 -13.11
N LEU A 195 18.17 10.90 -13.36
CA LEU A 195 18.58 9.71 -12.62
C LEU A 195 20.10 9.67 -12.51
N LYS A 196 20.63 9.49 -11.29
CA LYS A 196 22.06 9.39 -11.04
C LYS A 196 22.33 8.35 -9.95
N ALA A 197 23.30 7.48 -10.18
CA ALA A 197 23.75 6.53 -9.15
C ALA A 197 24.33 7.28 -7.94
N CYS A 198 24.03 6.82 -6.73
CA CYS A 198 24.83 7.21 -5.57
C CYS A 198 26.18 6.47 -5.64
N SER A 199 27.28 7.20 -5.85
CA SER A 199 28.63 6.63 -5.74
C SER A 199 28.95 6.35 -4.28
N GLY A 200 29.38 5.12 -3.98
CA GLY A 200 29.65 4.64 -2.63
C GLY A 200 30.82 5.38 -1.95
N ALA A 201 30.47 6.41 -1.18
CA ALA A 201 31.21 7.06 -0.10
C ALA A 201 30.46 8.34 0.31
N ASP A 202 29.71 8.93 -0.64
CA ASP A 202 28.90 10.10 -0.41
C ASP A 202 27.48 9.70 -0.01
N VAL A 203 26.97 10.39 1.00
CA VAL A 203 25.57 10.34 1.41
C VAL A 203 24.71 10.61 0.17
N CYS A 204 23.68 9.79 -0.06
CA CYS A 204 22.64 10.09 -1.05
C CYS A 204 21.83 11.31 -0.55
N GLY A 205 22.42 12.50 -0.54
CA GLY A 205 21.85 13.72 0.06
C GLY A 205 22.87 14.52 0.85
#